data_AF-A0A8J8CVT1-F1
#
_entry.id   AF-A0A8J8CVT1-F1
#
_cell.length_a   1.000
_cell.length_b   1.000
_cell.length_c   1.000
_cell.angle_alpha   90.00
_cell.angle_beta   90.00
_cell.angle_gamma   90.00
#
_symmetry.space_group_name_H-M   'P 1'
#
loop_
_entity.id
_entity.type
_entity.pdbx_description
1 polymer ?
#
loop_
_entity_poly.entity_id
_entity_poly.type
_entity_poly.pdbx_seq_one_letter_code
_entity_poly.pdbx_strand_id
1 'polypeptide(L)' 'MELDLAKTAVAFVALIAVGVGGLIAAPMMTTETVLMMVMPSMVAFGLICLGIGVAHGRYRAAH' A
#
# COMPACT_ATOMS: atom_id res chain seq x y z
N MET A 1 14.49 -5.86 11.45
CA MET A 1 13.48 -5.01 12.11
C MET A 1 12.27 -5.89 12.36
N GLU A 2 11.82 -6.01 13.60
CA GLU A 2 10.60 -6.77 13.91
C GLU A 2 9.39 -5.97 13.45
N LEU A 3 8.66 -6.52 12.47
CA LEU A 3 7.53 -5.87 11.83
C LEU A 3 6.27 -6.19 12.64
N ASP A 4 5.87 -5.25 13.49
CA ASP A 4 4.60 -5.31 14.20
C ASP A 4 3.48 -4.66 13.38
N LEU A 5 2.25 -4.74 13.88
CA LEU A 5 1.07 -4.19 13.20
C LEU A 5 1.23 -2.69 12.92
N ALA A 6 1.73 -1.93 13.89
CA ALA A 6 1.87 -0.48 13.78
C ALA A 6 2.91 -0.12 12.71
N LYS A 7 4.10 -0.73 12.74
CA LYS A 7 5.15 -0.52 11.73
C LYS A 7 4.69 -0.94 10.35
N THR A 8 3.94 -2.04 10.23
CA THR A 8 3.35 -2.50 8.97
C THR A 8 2.37 -1.46 8.41
N ALA A 9 1.46 -0.96 9.25
CA ALA A 9 0.48 0.04 8.84
C ALA A 9 1.15 1.36 8.42
N VAL A 10 2.15 1.82 9.19
CA VAL A 10 2.93 3.01 8.84
C VAL A 10 3.65 2.84 7.51
N ALA A 11 4.33 1.70 7.31
CA ALA A 11 5.01 1.40 6.06
C ALA A 11 4.04 1.35 4.86
N PHE A 12 2.86 0.76 5.05
CA PHE A 12 1.81 0.70 4.04
C PHE A 12 1.33 2.09 3.62
N VAL A 13 1.00 2.95 4.59
CA VAL A 13 0.58 4.33 4.32
C VAL A 13 1.70 5.14 3.68
N ALA A 14 2.94 4.99 4.14
CA ALA A 14 4.09 5.66 3.56
C ALA A 14 4.31 5.27 2.09
N LEU A 15 4.15 3.98 1.76
CA LEU A 15 4.25 3.49 0.39
C LEU A 15 3.18 4.12 -0.52
N ILE A 16 1.94 4.21 -0.05
CA ILE A 16 0.87 4.87 -0.79
C ILE A 16 1.16 6.36 -0.97
N ALA A 17 1.60 7.04 0.09
CA ALA A 17 1.93 8.47 0.04
C ALA A 17 3.06 8.76 -0.96
N VAL A 18 4.10 7.93 -1.01
CA VAL A 18 5.18 8.03 -2.00
C VAL A 18 4.67 7.80 -3.42
N GLY A 19 3.82 6.79 -3.63
CA GLY A 19 3.24 6.52 -4.96
C GLY A 19 2.35 7.66 -5.46
N VAL A 20 1.45 8.17 -4.60
CA VAL A 20 0.57 9.30 -4.93
C VAL A 20 1.39 10.58 -5.16
N GLY A 21 2.33 10.89 -4.26
CA GLY A 21 3.19 12.07 -4.40
C GLY A 21 4.04 12.02 -5.68
N GLY A 22 4.58 10.85 -6.02
CA GLY A 22 5.31 10.64 -7.27
C GLY A 22 4.45 10.87 -8.51
N LEU A 23 3.21 10.35 -8.53
CA LEU A 23 2.28 10.56 -9.65
C LEU A 23 1.89 12.02 -9.82
N ILE A 24 1.70 12.75 -8.72
CA ILE A 24 1.41 14.19 -8.74
C ILE A 24 2.62 14.98 -9.25
N ALA A 25 3.84 14.59 -8.88
CA ALA A 25 5.07 15.28 -9.26
C ALA A 25 5.54 14.97 -10.70
N ALA A 26 5.14 13.84 -11.29
CA ALA A 26 5.57 13.35 -12.61
C ALA A 26 4.67 13.78 -13.79
N PRO A 27 3.85 14.82 -13.62
CA PRO A 27 2.56 15.11 -14.31
C PRO A 27 2.05 14.10 -15.37
N MET A 28 1.92 12.81 -15.03
CA MET A 28 1.46 11.78 -15.97
C MET A 28 -0.07 11.74 -16.15
N MET A 29 -0.81 12.29 -15.19
CA MET A 29 -2.28 12.34 -15.16
C MET A 29 -2.74 13.50 -14.27
N THR A 30 -4.02 13.90 -14.35
CA THR A 30 -4.55 14.98 -13.52
C THR A 30 -4.60 14.57 -12.04
N THR A 31 -4.42 15.54 -11.14
CA THR A 31 -4.49 15.29 -9.68
C THR A 31 -5.83 14.71 -9.26
N GLU A 32 -6.94 15.11 -9.90
CA GLU A 32 -8.26 14.57 -9.64
C GLU A 32 -8.32 13.05 -9.93
N THR A 33 -7.80 12.62 -11.08
CA THR A 33 -7.72 11.18 -11.41
C THR A 33 -6.86 10.42 -10.40
N VAL A 34 -5.73 10.99 -9.96
CA VAL A 34 -4.88 10.36 -8.93
C VAL A 34 -5.66 10.17 -7.63
N LEU A 35 -6.32 11.22 -7.13
CA LEU A 35 -6.95 11.21 -5.80
C LEU A 35 -8.28 10.46 -5.76
N MET A 36 -9.08 10.52 -6.84
CA MET A 36 -10.42 9.94 -6.86
C MET A 36 -10.49 8.52 -7.45
N MET A 37 -9.46 8.08 -8.18
CA MET A 37 -9.47 6.76 -8.83
C MET A 37 -8.25 5.91 -8.45
N VAL A 38 -7.05 6.46 -8.60
CA VAL A 38 -5.80 5.68 -8.42
C VAL A 38 -5.53 5.41 -6.95
N MET A 39 -5.54 6.44 -6.10
CA MET A 39 -5.31 6.29 -4.66
C MET A 39 -6.30 5.31 -4.02
N PRO A 40 -7.63 5.39 -4.24
CA PRO A 40 -8.57 4.41 -3.69
C PRO A 40 -8.27 2.97 -4.15
N SER A 41 -7.92 2.79 -5.42
CA SER A 41 -7.57 1.46 -5.97
C SER A 41 -6.27 0.93 -5.36
N MET A 42 -5.26 1.77 -5.18
CA MET A 42 -4.01 1.42 -4.50
C MET A 42 -4.25 0.97 -3.06
N VAL A 43 -5.11 1.68 -2.32
CA VAL A 43 -5.49 1.32 -0.95
C VAL A 43 -6.19 -0.03 -0.96
N ALA A 44 -7.23 -0.21 -1.77
CA ALA A 44 -8.02 -1.44 -1.81
C ALA A 44 -7.16 -2.67 -2.19
N PHE A 45 -6.41 -2.57 -3.28
CA PHE A 45 -5.54 -3.64 -3.75
C PHE A 45 -4.40 -3.91 -2.76
N GLY A 46 -3.80 -2.85 -2.22
CA GLY A 46 -2.74 -2.95 -1.22
C GLY A 46 -3.19 -3.67 0.05
N LEU A 47 -4.41 -3.39 0.54
CA LEU A 47 -4.98 -4.09 1.70
C LEU A 47 -5.22 -5.58 1.42
N ILE A 48 -5.70 -5.92 0.22
CA ILE A 48 -5.87 -7.32 -0.22
C ILE A 48 -4.52 -8.04 -0.22
N CYS A 49 -3.51 -7.46 -0.87
CA CYS A 49 -2.17 -8.03 -0.91
C CYS A 49 -1.55 -8.17 0.48
N LEU A 50 -1.72 -7.17 1.35
CA LEU A 50 -1.21 -7.20 2.72
C LEU A 50 -1.85 -8.34 3.51
N GLY A 51 -3.17 -8.49 3.45
CA GLY A 51 -3.89 -9.57 4.14
C GLY A 51 -3.45 -10.96 3.66
N ILE A 52 -3.38 -11.15 2.34
CA ILE A 52 -2.93 -12.43 1.76
C ILE A 52 -1.46 -12.72 2.11
N GLY A 53 -0.58 -11.72 2.02
CA GLY A 53 0.83 -11.85 2.34
C GLY A 53 1.08 -12.25 3.79
N VAL A 54 0.36 -11.64 4.74
CA VAL A 54 0.42 -12.01 6.15
C VAL A 54 -0.09 -13.44 6.37
N ALA A 55 -1.22 -13.82 5.74
CA ALA A 55 -1.75 -15.17 5.85
C ALA A 55 -0.77 -16.22 5.31
N HIS A 56 -0.17 -15.97 4.15
CA HIS A 56 0.84 -16.84 3.56
C HIS A 56 2.12 -16.93 4.42
N GLY A 57 2.58 -15.81 4.96
CA GLY A 57 3.74 -15.78 5.87
C GLY A 57 3.50 -16.61 7.13
N ARG A 58 2.30 -16.49 7.73
CA ARG A 58 1.90 -17.30 8.89
C ARG A 58 1.87 -18.80 8.56
N TYR A 59 1.34 -19.17 7.39
CA TYR A 59 1.32 -20.57 6.95
C TYR A 59 2.73 -21.15 6.85
N ARG A 60 3.67 -20.43 6.22
CA ARG A 60 5.09 -20.83 6.06
C ARG A 60 5.93 -20.77 7.33
N ALA A 61 5.51 -19.99 8.34
CA ALA A 61 6.19 -19.98 9.64
C ALA A 61 5.74 -21.15 10.52
N ALA A 62 4.56 -21.72 10.24
CA ALA A 62 3.99 -22.83 11.00
C ALA A 62 4.32 -24.22 10.41
N HIS A 63 4.72 -24.30 9.14
CA HIS A 63 5.09 -25.53 8.41
C HIS A 63 6.38 -25.30 7.63
#